data_AF-A0A9E9AU43-F1
#
_entry.id   AF-A0A9E9AU43-F1
#
_cell.length_a   1.000
_cell.length_b   1.000
_cell.length_c   1.000
_cell.angle_alpha   90.00
_cell.angle_beta   90.00
_cell.angle_gamma   90.00
#
_symmetry.space_group_name_H-M   'P 1'
#
loop_
_entity.id
_entity.type
_entity.pdbx_description
1 polymer ?
#
loop_
_entity_poly.entity_id
_entity_poly.type
_entity_poly.pdbx_seq_one_letter_code
_entity_poly.pdbx_strand_id
1 'polypeptide(L)'
;MFEAAVSGFVKAVGKDSLLPVPDLNSANKCRPLHIAVKKNPKWFWQSAKYLPTSFKVKEDGGIDLMYTREGSGGFAAKAGAGVVHTDAPPNTELGHTMKPLLSMEEQKRNSVTSAVLKVMEVPADLPVVEELLDDVVDGRKPKPFAEFKSACSNPMAVLAFLSAIDFQMDTPFTDEDKALIRSLDALFDGLLELSDEQCLALKECNSNFAPAILHVLAQGIAGHPVPLDDPAISILYVKSNNPGQDFLEALDFGIQDVGNKKSLVTEDDGKRLYAAQQAVYGLWGGL
;
A
#
# COMPACT_ATOMS: atom_id res chain seq x y z
N MET A 1 12.55 -40.68 0.79
CA MET A 1 11.47 -39.92 0.13
C MET A 1 11.03 -38.73 0.97
N PHE A 2 10.53 -38.94 2.20
CA PHE A 2 10.14 -37.85 3.10
C PHE A 2 11.28 -36.84 3.34
N GLU A 3 12.48 -37.31 3.64
CA GLU A 3 13.66 -36.45 3.85
C GLU A 3 14.01 -35.57 2.63
N ALA A 4 13.86 -36.10 1.41
CA ALA A 4 14.11 -35.33 0.18
C ALA A 4 13.03 -34.28 -0.07
N ALA A 5 11.76 -34.60 0.23
CA ALA A 5 10.64 -33.66 0.13
C ALA A 5 10.75 -32.55 1.18
N VAL A 6 11.09 -32.90 2.43
CA VAL A 6 11.33 -31.94 3.52
C VAL A 6 12.56 -31.07 3.23
N SER A 7 13.64 -31.63 2.71
CA SER A 7 14.82 -30.85 2.33
C SER A 7 14.53 -29.87 1.20
N GLY A 8 13.74 -30.28 0.19
CA GLY A 8 13.28 -29.38 -0.87
C GLY A 8 12.39 -28.25 -0.36
N PHE A 9 11.46 -28.58 0.54
CA PHE A 9 10.55 -27.62 1.18
C PHE A 9 11.31 -26.62 2.07
N VAL A 10 12.18 -27.09 2.97
CA VAL A 10 13.00 -26.23 3.86
C VAL A 10 13.90 -25.30 3.05
N LYS A 11 14.45 -25.78 1.93
CA LYS A 11 15.26 -24.98 1.02
C LYS A 11 14.45 -23.90 0.29
N ALA A 12 13.17 -24.18 -0.01
CA ALA A 12 12.28 -23.25 -0.70
C ALA A 12 11.67 -22.19 0.23
N VAL A 13 11.34 -22.56 1.47
CA VAL A 13 10.64 -21.69 2.43
C VAL A 13 11.62 -20.87 3.29
N GLY A 14 12.87 -21.34 3.43
CA GLY A 14 13.89 -20.74 4.31
C GLY A 14 13.92 -21.46 5.67
N LYS A 15 15.10 -21.57 6.27
CA LYS A 15 15.25 -22.30 7.55
C LYS A 15 14.67 -21.52 8.74
N ASP A 16 14.68 -20.20 8.65
CA ASP A 16 14.31 -19.27 9.74
C ASP A 16 12.82 -18.90 9.75
N SER A 17 12.07 -19.32 8.74
CA SER A 17 10.63 -19.08 8.56
C SER A 17 9.77 -20.26 9.03
N LEU A 18 10.39 -21.33 9.54
CA LEU A 18 9.72 -22.54 10.02
C LEU A 18 9.66 -22.53 11.54
N LEU A 19 8.47 -22.70 12.10
CA LEU A 19 8.31 -22.97 13.53
C LEU A 19 8.73 -24.42 13.82
N PRO A 20 9.69 -24.66 14.73
CA PRO A 20 10.11 -26.01 15.05
C PRO A 20 8.95 -26.78 15.68
N VAL A 21 8.73 -28.01 15.21
CA VAL A 21 7.79 -28.93 15.87
C VAL A 21 8.38 -29.29 17.24
N PRO A 22 7.64 -29.10 18.35
CA PRO A 22 8.18 -29.27 19.70
C PRO A 22 8.76 -30.67 19.97
N ASP A 23 8.15 -31.72 19.39
CA ASP A 23 8.66 -33.09 19.47
C ASP A 23 8.05 -33.99 18.37
N LEU A 24 8.71 -35.12 18.06
CA LEU A 24 8.30 -36.03 16.99
C LEU A 24 6.96 -36.74 17.28
N ASN A 25 6.57 -36.89 18.55
CA ASN A 25 5.31 -37.53 18.93
C ASN A 25 4.12 -36.56 18.82
N SER A 26 4.37 -35.24 18.93
CA SER A 26 3.37 -34.20 18.66
C SER A 26 3.25 -33.86 17.17
N ALA A 27 4.27 -34.16 16.35
CA ALA A 27 4.26 -33.93 14.90
C ALA A 27 3.06 -34.57 14.17
N ASN A 28 2.66 -35.79 14.56
CA ASN A 28 1.49 -36.48 13.98
C ASN A 28 0.15 -35.77 14.29
N LYS A 29 0.15 -34.82 15.23
CA LYS A 29 -1.01 -33.99 15.57
C LYS A 29 -0.95 -32.60 14.90
N CYS A 30 0.17 -32.25 14.29
CA CYS A 30 0.34 -31.00 13.56
C CYS A 30 -0.21 -31.18 12.14
N ARG A 31 -1.27 -30.43 11.81
CA ARG A 31 -1.71 -30.26 10.42
C ARG A 31 -1.25 -28.88 9.96
N PRO A 32 -0.57 -28.75 8.80
CA PRO A 32 -0.28 -27.43 8.27
C PRO A 32 -1.61 -26.72 8.00
N LEU A 33 -1.83 -25.60 8.66
CA LEU A 33 -3.09 -24.84 8.56
C LEU A 33 -3.17 -24.07 7.25
N HIS A 34 -2.10 -23.35 6.90
CA HIS A 34 -2.01 -22.55 5.67
C HIS A 34 -0.57 -22.52 5.17
N ILE A 35 -0.40 -22.32 3.86
CA ILE A 35 0.87 -21.89 3.29
C ILE A 35 0.76 -20.39 3.08
N ALA A 36 1.66 -19.61 3.68
CA ALA A 36 1.72 -18.19 3.45
C ALA A 36 2.50 -17.93 2.15
N VAL A 37 1.83 -17.45 1.10
CA VAL A 37 2.54 -16.98 -0.10
C VAL A 37 2.92 -15.53 0.12
N LYS A 38 4.22 -15.25 0.03
CA LYS A 38 4.74 -13.87 0.05
C LYS A 38 4.32 -13.18 -1.25
N LYS A 39 3.50 -12.14 -1.14
CA LYS A 39 3.25 -11.21 -2.24
C LYS A 39 4.50 -10.34 -2.39
N ASN A 40 5.02 -10.25 -3.62
CA ASN A 40 6.15 -9.35 -3.87
C ASN A 40 5.67 -7.91 -3.65
N PRO A 41 6.42 -7.08 -2.91
CA PRO A 41 6.14 -5.66 -2.82
C PRO A 41 6.08 -5.06 -4.22
N LYS A 42 5.04 -4.26 -4.52
CA LYS A 42 4.98 -3.48 -5.76
C LYS A 42 5.97 -2.32 -5.69
N TRP A 43 6.15 -1.78 -4.49
CA TRP A 43 7.06 -0.67 -4.20
C TRP A 43 8.19 -1.11 -3.27
N PHE A 44 9.36 -0.48 -3.39
CA PHE A 44 10.51 -0.85 -2.55
C PHE A 44 10.29 -0.52 -1.05
N TRP A 45 9.40 0.42 -0.75
CA TRP A 45 9.05 0.84 0.62
C TRP A 45 7.94 0.00 1.25
N GLN A 46 7.22 -0.81 0.48
CA GLN A 46 6.11 -1.62 0.99
C GLN A 46 6.58 -2.77 1.87
N SER A 47 5.79 -3.03 2.90
CA SER A 47 5.95 -4.21 3.73
C SER A 47 5.55 -5.47 2.97
N ALA A 48 6.28 -6.56 3.15
CA ALA A 48 5.94 -7.82 2.51
C ALA A 48 4.60 -8.36 3.06
N LYS A 49 3.59 -8.46 2.20
CA LYS A 49 2.29 -9.07 2.54
C LYS A 49 2.37 -10.59 2.42
N TYR A 50 1.82 -11.30 3.39
CA TYR A 50 1.75 -12.77 3.40
C TYR A 50 0.28 -13.20 3.35
N LEU A 51 -0.12 -13.85 2.26
CA LEU A 51 -1.50 -14.31 2.09
C LEU A 51 -1.62 -15.77 2.54
N PRO A 52 -2.57 -16.10 3.42
CA PRO A 52 -2.86 -17.49 3.77
C PRO A 52 -3.51 -18.19 2.57
N THR A 53 -2.76 -19.10 1.97
CA THR A 53 -3.19 -19.87 0.81
C THR A 53 -3.64 -21.26 1.25
N SER A 54 -4.84 -21.64 0.83
CA SER A 54 -5.33 -23.01 0.98
C SER A 54 -4.61 -23.95 0.01
N PHE A 55 -4.23 -25.12 0.50
CA PHE A 55 -3.52 -26.13 -0.28
C PHE A 55 -4.14 -27.51 -0.06
N LYS A 56 -3.92 -28.41 -1.01
CA LYS A 56 -4.22 -29.83 -0.87
C LYS A 56 -2.91 -30.61 -0.86
N VAL A 57 -2.80 -31.54 0.07
CA VAL A 57 -1.75 -32.55 0.06
C VAL A 57 -2.24 -33.74 -0.76
N LYS A 58 -1.52 -34.09 -1.80
CA LYS A 58 -1.76 -35.28 -2.63
C LYS A 58 -1.35 -36.55 -1.88
N GLU A 59 -1.85 -37.69 -2.35
CA GLU A 59 -1.49 -39.01 -1.82
C GLU A 59 0.01 -39.32 -1.95
N ASP A 60 0.70 -38.73 -2.92
CA ASP A 60 2.15 -38.85 -3.11
C ASP A 60 2.97 -37.89 -2.23
N GLY A 61 2.30 -37.10 -1.37
CA GLY A 61 2.92 -36.08 -0.53
C GLY A 61 3.22 -34.76 -1.24
N GLY A 62 2.86 -34.61 -2.52
CA GLY A 62 2.91 -33.35 -3.24
C GLY A 62 1.90 -32.33 -2.70
N ILE A 63 2.21 -31.05 -2.81
CA ILE A 63 1.31 -29.97 -2.41
C ILE A 63 0.78 -29.27 -3.66
N ASP A 64 -0.54 -29.31 -3.86
CA ASP A 64 -1.21 -28.43 -4.83
C ASP A 64 -1.72 -27.20 -4.09
N LEU A 65 -1.19 -26.03 -4.45
CA LEU A 65 -1.82 -24.78 -4.10
C LEU A 65 -3.15 -24.69 -4.86
N MET A 66 -4.24 -24.42 -4.15
CA MET A 66 -5.56 -24.27 -4.79
C MET A 66 -5.68 -22.88 -5.42
N TYR A 67 -4.83 -22.57 -6.38
CA TYR A 67 -5.02 -21.47 -7.31
C TYR A 67 -5.50 -22.03 -8.64
N THR A 68 -6.66 -21.57 -9.14
CA THR A 68 -7.03 -21.74 -10.54
C THR A 68 -6.10 -20.86 -11.37
N ARG A 69 -5.25 -21.50 -12.16
CA ARG A 69 -4.22 -20.86 -12.98
C ARG A 69 -4.83 -20.35 -14.29
N GLU A 70 -4.66 -19.07 -14.58
CA GLU A 70 -3.94 -18.63 -15.78
C GLU A 70 -2.92 -17.56 -15.35
N GLY A 71 -1.65 -17.82 -15.62
CA GLY A 71 -0.52 -17.05 -15.09
C GLY A 71 0.59 -17.99 -14.62
N SER A 72 1.73 -17.94 -15.28
CA SER A 72 2.84 -18.88 -15.18
C SER A 72 3.59 -18.83 -13.83
N GLY A 73 3.03 -19.42 -12.77
CA GLY A 73 3.77 -19.77 -11.56
C GLY A 73 4.59 -21.05 -11.78
N GLY A 74 5.78 -20.91 -12.36
CA GLY A 74 6.78 -21.98 -12.43
C GLY A 74 8.04 -21.51 -11.71
N PHE A 75 8.49 -22.28 -10.71
CA PHE A 75 9.83 -22.09 -10.15
C PHE A 75 10.86 -22.40 -11.23
N ALA A 76 11.35 -21.36 -11.90
CA ALA A 76 12.56 -21.41 -12.70
C ALA A 76 13.55 -20.42 -12.09
N ALA A 77 14.28 -20.86 -11.06
CA ALA A 77 15.48 -20.16 -10.64
C ALA A 77 16.53 -20.32 -11.75
N LYS A 78 16.74 -19.26 -12.54
CA LYS A 78 18.03 -19.03 -13.18
C LYS A 78 18.77 -17.98 -12.36
N ALA A 79 19.82 -18.43 -11.69
CA ALA A 79 20.82 -17.55 -11.10
C ALA A 79 21.61 -16.88 -12.23
N GLY A 80 21.74 -15.55 -12.16
CA GLY A 80 22.67 -14.77 -12.98
C GLY A 80 22.02 -13.63 -13.77
N ALA A 81 22.61 -12.44 -13.61
CA ALA A 81 22.21 -11.10 -14.07
C ALA A 81 21.07 -10.50 -13.23
N GLY A 82 21.32 -9.59 -12.29
CA GLY A 82 22.19 -8.42 -12.44
C GLY A 82 21.39 -7.35 -13.18
N VAL A 83 20.76 -6.48 -12.40
CA VAL A 83 20.70 -5.01 -12.47
C VAL A 83 19.46 -4.61 -11.69
N VAL A 84 19.66 -4.18 -10.45
CA VAL A 84 18.72 -3.28 -9.79
C VAL A 84 18.85 -1.97 -10.57
N HIS A 85 17.87 -1.64 -11.41
CA HIS A 85 17.79 -0.30 -11.96
C HIS A 85 17.28 0.62 -10.86
N THR A 86 18.21 1.18 -10.09
CA THR A 86 17.98 2.32 -9.18
C THR A 86 18.21 3.64 -9.91
N ASP A 87 17.66 3.81 -11.13
CA ASP A 87 18.01 4.96 -11.97
C ASP A 87 16.86 5.97 -12.20
N ALA A 88 15.67 5.74 -11.62
CA ALA A 88 14.62 6.75 -11.59
C ALA A 88 14.54 7.39 -10.19
N PRO A 89 14.60 8.73 -10.06
CA PRO A 89 14.21 9.39 -8.83
C PRO A 89 12.78 8.95 -8.46
N PRO A 90 12.49 8.61 -7.19
CA PRO A 90 11.19 8.07 -6.77
C PRO A 90 9.98 8.91 -7.22
N ASN A 91 10.17 10.23 -7.35
CA ASN A 91 9.12 11.16 -7.82
C ASN A 91 8.70 10.94 -9.29
N THR A 92 9.56 10.35 -10.13
CA THR A 92 9.27 10.16 -11.56
C THR A 92 8.31 9.00 -11.79
N GLU A 93 8.53 7.88 -11.10
CA GLU A 93 7.64 6.71 -11.16
C GLU A 93 6.28 7.00 -10.52
N LEU A 94 6.26 7.73 -9.41
CA LEU A 94 5.02 8.18 -8.77
C LEU A 94 4.22 9.08 -9.71
N GLY A 95 4.88 10.05 -10.36
CA GLY A 95 4.25 10.93 -11.34
C GLY A 95 3.65 10.19 -12.53
N HIS A 96 4.35 9.18 -13.06
CA HIS A 96 3.82 8.33 -14.14
C HIS A 96 2.63 7.49 -13.69
N THR A 97 2.73 6.89 -12.50
CA THR A 97 1.68 6.01 -11.95
C THR A 97 0.41 6.78 -11.62
N MET A 98 0.53 7.99 -11.10
CA MET A 98 -0.61 8.83 -10.70
C MET A 98 -1.22 9.62 -11.85
N LYS A 99 -0.55 9.68 -13.02
CA LYS A 99 -0.99 10.50 -14.16
C LYS A 99 -2.46 10.25 -14.56
N PRO A 100 -2.96 9.01 -14.69
CA PRO A 100 -4.37 8.77 -14.99
C PRO A 100 -5.34 9.45 -14.02
N LEU A 101 -5.11 9.34 -12.71
CA LEU A 101 -5.92 9.98 -11.67
C LEU A 101 -5.81 11.51 -11.72
N LEU A 102 -4.59 12.04 -11.87
CA LEU A 102 -4.36 13.49 -11.87
C LEU A 102 -4.84 14.19 -13.15
N SER A 103 -4.96 13.44 -14.25
CA SER A 103 -5.42 13.96 -15.55
C SER A 103 -6.95 13.98 -15.69
N MET A 104 -7.69 13.50 -14.69
CA MET A 104 -9.15 13.54 -14.67
C MET A 104 -9.67 14.98 -14.64
N GLU A 105 -10.90 15.18 -15.14
CA GLU A 105 -11.62 16.45 -14.97
C GLU A 105 -11.70 16.81 -13.48
N GLU A 106 -11.47 18.08 -13.14
CA GLU A 106 -11.41 18.58 -11.76
C GLU A 106 -12.63 18.17 -10.93
N GLN A 107 -13.85 18.29 -11.48
CA GLN A 107 -15.07 17.91 -10.76
C GLN A 107 -15.10 16.40 -10.45
N LYS A 108 -14.71 15.56 -11.41
CA LYS A 108 -14.66 14.11 -11.22
C LYS A 108 -13.57 13.75 -10.21
N ARG A 109 -12.39 14.35 -10.33
CA ARG A 109 -11.26 14.18 -9.39
C ARG A 109 -11.65 14.56 -7.97
N ASN A 110 -12.29 15.72 -7.77
CA ASN A 110 -12.77 16.15 -6.46
C ASN A 110 -13.80 15.17 -5.86
N SER A 111 -14.66 14.60 -6.71
CA SER A 111 -15.63 13.57 -6.28
C SER A 111 -14.92 12.29 -5.83
N VAL A 112 -13.90 11.83 -6.57
CA VAL A 112 -13.07 10.68 -6.19
C VAL A 112 -12.31 10.96 -4.90
N THR A 113 -11.60 12.09 -4.79
CA THR A 113 -10.89 12.49 -3.57
C THR A 113 -11.82 12.52 -2.37
N SER A 114 -13.01 13.12 -2.49
CA SER A 114 -14.00 13.17 -1.42
C SER A 114 -14.48 11.77 -1.01
N ALA A 115 -14.64 10.86 -1.97
CA ALA A 115 -15.04 9.49 -1.69
C ALA A 115 -13.92 8.68 -1.01
N VAL A 116 -12.66 8.86 -1.41
CA VAL A 116 -11.50 8.24 -0.73
C VAL A 116 -11.42 8.74 0.72
N LEU A 117 -11.52 10.05 0.94
CA LEU A 117 -11.54 10.64 2.29
C LEU A 117 -12.70 10.09 3.14
N LYS A 118 -13.84 9.76 2.51
CA LYS A 118 -14.97 9.12 3.21
C LYS A 118 -14.67 7.69 3.62
N VAL A 119 -13.93 6.93 2.81
CA VAL A 119 -13.45 5.59 3.18
C VAL A 119 -12.46 5.68 4.35
N MET A 120 -11.58 6.68 4.35
CA MET A 120 -10.59 6.90 5.43
C MET A 120 -11.21 7.25 6.79
N GLU A 121 -12.50 7.60 6.87
CA GLU A 121 -13.19 7.73 8.17
C GLU A 121 -13.21 6.42 8.96
N VAL A 122 -13.10 5.28 8.26
CA VAL A 122 -13.00 3.96 8.85
C VAL A 122 -11.81 3.23 8.20
N PRO A 123 -10.56 3.46 8.69
CA PRO A 123 -9.35 2.88 8.09
C PRO A 123 -9.40 1.36 7.88
N ALA A 124 -10.17 0.63 8.70
CA ALA A 124 -10.42 -0.81 8.55
C ALA A 124 -11.05 -1.20 7.21
N ASP A 125 -11.64 -0.27 6.46
CA ASP A 125 -12.20 -0.51 5.13
C ASP A 125 -11.18 -0.35 3.99
N LEU A 126 -10.02 0.29 4.24
CA LEU A 126 -8.96 0.49 3.24
C LEU A 126 -8.46 -0.83 2.64
N PRO A 127 -8.20 -1.91 3.42
CA PRO A 127 -7.75 -3.19 2.85
C PRO A 127 -8.80 -3.83 1.95
N VAL A 128 -10.09 -3.60 2.24
CA VAL A 128 -11.18 -4.16 1.43
C VAL A 128 -11.23 -3.49 0.07
N VAL A 129 -11.00 -2.17 0.02
CA VAL A 129 -10.91 -1.44 -1.25
C VAL A 129 -9.65 -1.83 -2.01
N GLU A 130 -8.49 -1.89 -1.35
CA GLU A 130 -7.24 -2.30 -2.01
C GLU A 130 -7.38 -3.68 -2.64
N GLU A 131 -7.89 -4.69 -1.93
CA GLU A 131 -8.06 -6.05 -2.47
C GLU A 131 -8.90 -6.06 -3.76
N LEU A 132 -9.95 -5.22 -3.83
CA LEU A 132 -10.80 -5.10 -5.01
C LEU A 132 -10.04 -4.49 -6.21
N LEU A 133 -9.25 -3.44 -5.96
CA LEU A 133 -8.44 -2.80 -7.01
C LEU A 133 -7.33 -3.76 -7.47
N ASP A 134 -6.67 -4.42 -6.53
CA ASP A 134 -5.67 -5.47 -6.73
C ASP A 134 -6.17 -6.58 -7.66
N ASP A 135 -7.39 -7.07 -7.43
CA ASP A 135 -8.00 -8.10 -8.26
C ASP A 135 -8.02 -7.65 -9.73
N VAL A 136 -8.43 -6.40 -10.00
CA VAL A 136 -8.45 -5.87 -11.36
C VAL A 136 -7.05 -5.68 -11.94
N VAL A 137 -6.11 -5.14 -11.16
CA VAL A 137 -4.72 -4.93 -11.58
C VAL A 137 -4.05 -6.24 -11.97
N ASP A 138 -4.30 -7.30 -11.19
CA ASP A 138 -3.78 -8.65 -11.41
C ASP A 138 -4.54 -9.44 -12.50
N GLY A 139 -5.61 -8.86 -13.06
CA GLY A 139 -6.47 -9.53 -14.05
C GLY A 139 -7.35 -10.63 -13.45
N ARG A 140 -7.50 -10.66 -12.13
CA ARG A 140 -8.46 -11.51 -11.41
C ARG A 140 -9.86 -10.89 -11.52
N LYS A 141 -10.88 -11.74 -11.42
CA LYS A 141 -12.26 -11.25 -11.34
C LYS A 141 -12.51 -10.74 -9.92
N PRO A 142 -12.95 -9.48 -9.73
CA PRO A 142 -13.27 -8.96 -8.41
C PRO A 142 -14.35 -9.80 -7.72
N LYS A 143 -14.25 -9.91 -6.39
CA LYS A 143 -15.24 -10.59 -5.57
C LYS A 143 -16.64 -9.98 -5.74
N PRO A 144 -17.72 -10.79 -5.68
CA PRO A 144 -19.08 -10.28 -5.78
C PRO A 144 -19.40 -9.24 -4.70
N PHE A 145 -20.26 -8.29 -5.04
CA PHE A 145 -20.67 -7.20 -4.14
C PHE A 145 -21.14 -7.67 -2.75
N ALA A 146 -21.82 -8.81 -2.67
CA ALA A 146 -22.33 -9.36 -1.41
C ALA A 146 -21.20 -9.74 -0.42
N GLU A 147 -20.11 -10.31 -0.93
CA GLU A 147 -18.95 -10.73 -0.13
C GLU A 147 -18.18 -9.50 0.36
N PHE A 148 -17.90 -8.58 -0.56
CA PHE A 148 -17.31 -7.28 -0.28
C PHE A 148 -18.10 -6.50 0.80
N LYS A 149 -19.42 -6.40 0.64
CA LYS A 149 -20.29 -5.66 1.58
C LYS A 149 -20.24 -6.24 3.00
N SER A 150 -20.04 -7.55 3.13
CA SER A 150 -19.95 -8.20 4.45
C SER A 150 -18.60 -7.98 5.14
N ALA A 151 -17.57 -7.62 4.38
CA ALA A 151 -16.23 -7.33 4.89
C ALA A 151 -16.07 -5.86 5.33
N CYS A 152 -16.90 -4.95 4.83
CA CYS A 152 -16.84 -3.53 5.18
C CYS A 152 -17.57 -3.18 6.47
N SER A 153 -16.93 -2.33 7.25
CA SER A 153 -17.52 -1.60 8.38
C SER A 153 -18.45 -0.48 7.90
N ASN A 154 -18.10 0.24 6.83
CA ASN A 154 -18.93 1.25 6.17
C ASN A 154 -19.10 0.98 4.67
N PRO A 155 -20.01 0.05 4.29
CA PRO A 155 -20.23 -0.29 2.88
C PRO A 155 -20.72 0.89 2.01
N MET A 156 -21.35 1.90 2.62
CA MET A 156 -21.87 3.06 1.88
C MET A 156 -20.75 3.99 1.41
N ALA A 157 -19.70 4.19 2.22
CA ALA A 157 -18.53 4.99 1.84
C ALA A 157 -17.81 4.34 0.65
N VAL A 158 -17.60 3.03 0.72
CA VAL A 158 -16.93 2.31 -0.37
C VAL A 158 -17.81 2.26 -1.62
N LEU A 159 -19.12 2.07 -1.50
CA LEU A 159 -20.04 2.17 -2.65
C LEU A 159 -19.96 3.54 -3.33
N ALA A 160 -19.90 4.62 -2.55
CA ALA A 160 -19.74 5.96 -3.09
C ALA A 160 -18.39 6.11 -3.82
N PHE A 161 -17.32 5.52 -3.30
CA PHE A 161 -16.03 5.46 -3.99
C PHE A 161 -16.09 4.70 -5.31
N LEU A 162 -16.66 3.49 -5.32
CA LEU A 162 -16.83 2.69 -6.54
C LEU A 162 -17.67 3.43 -7.59
N SER A 163 -18.73 4.11 -7.15
CA SER A 163 -19.55 4.95 -8.04
C SER A 163 -18.78 6.16 -8.57
N ALA A 164 -17.89 6.78 -7.79
CA ALA A 164 -17.14 7.96 -8.21
C ALA A 164 -16.12 7.66 -9.32
N ILE A 165 -15.66 6.42 -9.40
CA ILE A 165 -14.71 5.94 -10.42
C ILE A 165 -15.40 5.14 -11.54
N ASP A 166 -16.74 5.13 -11.57
CA ASP A 166 -17.56 4.34 -12.51
C ASP A 166 -17.24 2.83 -12.50
N PHE A 167 -16.87 2.28 -11.34
CA PHE A 167 -16.50 0.88 -11.20
C PHE A 167 -17.70 -0.05 -11.39
N GLN A 168 -17.60 -0.97 -12.35
CA GLN A 168 -18.63 -1.94 -12.67
C GLN A 168 -18.06 -3.37 -12.63
N MET A 169 -18.56 -4.18 -11.69
CA MET A 169 -18.01 -5.52 -11.40
C MET A 169 -18.17 -6.55 -12.54
N ASP A 170 -19.20 -6.41 -13.37
CA ASP A 170 -19.56 -7.38 -14.40
C ASP A 170 -19.17 -6.96 -15.82
N THR A 171 -18.55 -5.78 -15.97
CA THR A 171 -18.10 -5.29 -17.28
C THR A 171 -16.58 -5.46 -17.41
N PRO A 172 -16.09 -5.86 -18.59
CA PRO A 172 -14.66 -5.83 -18.86
C PRO A 172 -14.10 -4.41 -18.71
N PHE A 173 -13.02 -4.28 -17.95
CA PHE A 173 -12.31 -3.01 -17.82
C PHE A 173 -11.53 -2.68 -19.09
N THR A 174 -11.70 -1.46 -19.60
CA THR A 174 -10.86 -0.91 -20.68
C THR A 174 -9.43 -0.69 -20.20
N ASP A 175 -8.51 -0.42 -21.13
CA ASP A 175 -7.12 -0.11 -20.76
C ASP A 175 -7.02 1.22 -19.99
N GLU A 176 -7.92 2.16 -20.27
CA GLU A 176 -8.04 3.43 -19.53
C GLU A 176 -8.53 3.19 -18.11
N ASP A 177 -9.55 2.35 -17.93
CA ASP A 177 -10.05 1.96 -16.59
C ASP A 177 -8.95 1.29 -15.78
N LYS A 178 -8.21 0.36 -16.39
CA LYS A 178 -7.08 -0.32 -15.72
C LYS A 178 -5.97 0.66 -15.37
N ALA A 179 -5.71 1.67 -16.20
CA ALA A 179 -4.71 2.69 -15.89
C ALA A 179 -5.13 3.53 -14.68
N LEU A 180 -6.39 3.97 -14.63
CA LEU A 180 -6.94 4.67 -13.47
C LEU A 180 -6.93 3.80 -12.21
N ILE A 181 -7.37 2.55 -12.33
CA ILE A 181 -7.39 1.59 -11.21
C ILE A 181 -5.98 1.35 -10.67
N ARG A 182 -4.95 1.29 -11.51
CA ARG A 182 -3.55 1.22 -11.04
C ARG A 182 -3.13 2.47 -10.27
N SER A 183 -3.56 3.66 -10.67
CA SER A 183 -3.28 4.89 -9.89
C SER A 183 -3.96 4.85 -8.52
N LEU A 184 -5.21 4.38 -8.48
CA LEU A 184 -5.97 4.25 -7.23
C LEU A 184 -5.39 3.16 -6.34
N ASP A 185 -5.05 2.01 -6.90
CA ASP A 185 -4.37 0.92 -6.21
C ASP A 185 -3.07 1.40 -5.57
N ALA A 186 -2.26 2.18 -6.29
CA ALA A 186 -1.11 2.86 -5.73
C ALA A 186 -1.50 3.83 -4.59
N LEU A 187 -2.54 4.64 -4.74
CA LEU A 187 -2.99 5.54 -3.67
C LEU A 187 -3.34 4.75 -2.39
N PHE A 188 -4.12 3.68 -2.51
CA PHE A 188 -4.52 2.84 -1.38
C PHE A 188 -3.35 2.07 -0.78
N ASP A 189 -2.39 1.62 -1.59
CA ASP A 189 -1.13 1.05 -1.13
C ASP A 189 -0.34 2.02 -0.24
N GLY A 190 -0.32 3.31 -0.58
CA GLY A 190 0.28 4.35 0.26
C GLY A 190 -0.49 4.56 1.57
N LEU A 191 -1.82 4.58 1.51
CA LEU A 191 -2.68 4.71 2.69
C LEU A 191 -2.55 3.52 3.65
N LEU A 192 -2.38 2.30 3.14
CA LEU A 192 -2.28 1.08 3.96
C LEU A 192 -0.96 0.95 4.73
N GLU A 193 0.09 1.66 4.33
CA GLU A 193 1.34 1.72 5.09
C GLU A 193 1.31 2.80 6.18
N LEU A 194 0.26 3.63 6.22
CA LEU A 194 -0.02 4.55 7.32
C LEU A 194 -0.80 3.84 8.42
N SER A 195 -0.57 4.27 9.67
CA SER A 195 -1.41 3.85 10.80
C SER A 195 -2.79 4.50 10.74
N ASP A 196 -3.76 3.93 11.46
CA ASP A 196 -5.12 4.49 11.57
C ASP A 196 -5.11 5.96 12.01
N GLU A 197 -4.25 6.32 12.98
CA GLU A 197 -4.08 7.71 13.46
C GLU A 197 -3.58 8.64 12.36
N GLN A 198 -2.58 8.20 11.58
CA GLN A 198 -2.04 8.95 10.46
C GLN A 198 -3.05 9.10 9.31
N CYS A 199 -3.84 8.07 9.01
CA CYS A 199 -4.95 8.17 8.05
C CYS A 199 -5.99 9.19 8.49
N LEU A 200 -6.38 9.18 9.77
CA LEU A 200 -7.34 10.14 10.31
C LEU A 200 -6.79 11.57 10.30
N ALA A 201 -5.52 11.78 10.65
CA ALA A 201 -4.88 13.09 10.56
C ALA A 201 -4.78 13.60 9.11
N LEU A 202 -4.41 12.73 8.17
CA LEU A 202 -4.38 13.05 6.74
C LEU A 202 -5.77 13.43 6.22
N LYS A 203 -6.82 12.75 6.68
CA LYS A 203 -8.20 13.00 6.25
C LYS A 203 -8.70 14.40 6.64
N GLU A 204 -8.19 15.00 7.72
CA GLU A 204 -8.52 16.36 8.11
C GLU A 204 -7.75 17.42 7.28
N CYS A 205 -6.77 17.01 6.47
CA CYS A 205 -6.09 17.89 5.53
C CYS A 205 -6.95 18.24 4.30
N ASN A 206 -6.48 19.20 3.52
CA ASN A 206 -7.06 19.57 2.22
C ASN A 206 -5.95 19.99 1.24
N SER A 207 -6.34 20.23 -0.02
CA SER A 207 -5.39 20.55 -1.10
C SER A 207 -4.50 21.76 -0.82
N ASN A 208 -4.93 22.73 0.00
CA ASN A 208 -4.10 23.90 0.31
C ASN A 208 -2.82 23.55 1.07
N PHE A 209 -2.84 22.47 1.86
CA PHE A 209 -1.66 22.02 2.62
C PHE A 209 -0.76 21.11 1.81
N ALA A 210 -1.26 20.52 0.71
CA ALA A 210 -0.54 19.48 -0.03
C ALA A 210 0.85 19.92 -0.52
N PRO A 211 1.06 21.12 -1.10
CA PRO A 211 2.40 21.55 -1.53
C PRO A 211 3.41 21.62 -0.37
N ALA A 212 2.98 22.14 0.78
CA ALA A 212 3.82 22.26 1.96
C ALA A 212 4.15 20.89 2.57
N ILE A 213 3.16 20.01 2.69
CA ILE A 213 3.34 18.64 3.19
C ILE A 213 4.28 17.86 2.25
N LEU A 214 4.07 17.91 0.94
CA LEU A 214 4.92 17.23 -0.04
C LEU A 214 6.36 17.72 0.00
N HIS A 215 6.58 19.03 0.23
CA HIS A 215 7.92 19.57 0.43
C HIS A 215 8.58 19.00 1.70
N VAL A 216 7.88 18.98 2.83
CA VAL A 216 8.40 18.41 4.08
C VAL A 216 8.73 16.92 3.91
N LEU A 217 7.84 16.14 3.31
CA LEU A 217 8.06 14.72 3.06
C LEU A 217 9.27 14.48 2.14
N ALA A 218 9.42 15.28 1.08
CA ALA A 218 10.56 15.16 0.18
C ALA A 218 11.90 15.46 0.87
N GLN A 219 11.94 16.46 1.77
CA GLN A 219 13.13 16.75 2.56
C GLN A 219 13.39 15.67 3.61
N GLY A 220 12.36 15.19 4.30
CA GLY A 220 12.47 14.08 5.25
C GLY A 220 13.02 12.81 4.62
N ILE A 221 12.51 12.45 3.43
CA ILE A 221 13.02 11.33 2.61
C ILE A 221 14.51 11.51 2.27
N ALA A 222 14.93 12.74 1.99
CA ALA A 222 16.33 13.07 1.73
C ALA A 222 17.20 13.13 2.99
N GLY A 223 16.62 12.96 4.19
CA GLY A 223 17.31 13.11 5.47
C GLY A 223 17.66 14.55 5.80
N HIS A 224 16.98 15.52 5.20
CA HIS A 224 17.25 16.95 5.38
C HIS A 224 16.25 17.58 6.36
N PRO A 225 16.72 18.31 7.37
CA PRO A 225 15.84 19.07 8.25
C PRO A 225 15.21 20.25 7.49
N VAL A 226 13.95 20.58 7.79
CA VAL A 226 13.21 21.69 7.15
C VAL A 226 13.13 22.88 8.10
N PRO A 227 13.82 24.00 7.84
CA PRO A 227 13.76 25.17 8.71
C PRO A 227 12.33 25.71 8.85
N LEU A 228 11.91 26.11 10.05
CA LEU A 228 10.58 26.70 10.28
C LEU A 228 10.40 28.08 9.61
N ASP A 229 11.49 28.73 9.21
CA ASP A 229 11.48 29.96 8.42
C ASP A 229 11.43 29.71 6.90
N ASP A 230 11.33 28.45 6.46
CA ASP A 230 11.16 28.11 5.05
C ASP A 230 9.79 28.59 4.53
N PRO A 231 9.75 29.50 3.53
CA PRO A 231 8.49 29.99 2.96
C PRO A 231 7.56 28.89 2.46
N ALA A 232 8.11 27.76 2.00
CA ALA A 232 7.34 26.64 1.44
C ALA A 232 6.42 25.97 2.47
N ILE A 233 6.74 26.07 3.77
CA ILE A 233 5.95 25.45 4.85
C ILE A 233 5.21 26.47 5.72
N SER A 234 5.31 27.76 5.37
CA SER A 234 4.72 28.84 6.16
C SER A 234 3.25 28.58 6.50
N ILE A 235 2.45 28.10 5.54
CA ILE A 235 1.01 27.80 5.71
C ILE A 235 0.71 26.80 6.84
N LEU A 236 1.64 25.90 7.17
CA LEU A 236 1.47 24.90 8.22
C LEU A 236 1.53 25.52 9.63
N TYR A 237 2.17 26.69 9.79
CA TYR A 237 2.43 27.31 11.10
C TYR A 237 1.78 28.70 11.26
N VAL A 238 0.81 29.06 10.41
CA VAL A 238 0.11 30.37 10.48
C VAL A 238 -0.89 30.44 11.65
N LYS A 239 -1.47 29.31 12.07
CA LYS A 239 -2.49 29.25 13.13
C LYS A 239 -2.27 28.03 14.02
N SER A 240 -2.66 28.15 15.29
CA SER A 240 -2.79 26.99 16.18
C SER A 240 -3.82 26.00 15.62
N ASN A 241 -3.55 24.69 15.75
CA ASN A 241 -4.43 23.60 15.33
C ASN A 241 -4.60 23.51 13.80
N ASN A 242 -3.48 23.31 13.11
CA ASN A 242 -3.41 23.20 11.65
C ASN A 242 -3.42 21.72 11.25
N PRO A 243 -4.40 21.22 10.48
CA PRO A 243 -4.46 19.80 10.12
C PRO A 243 -3.20 19.28 9.42
N GLY A 244 -2.53 20.11 8.61
CA GLY A 244 -1.28 19.73 7.96
C GLY A 244 -0.12 19.59 8.95
N GLN A 245 -0.10 20.41 10.02
CA GLN A 245 0.85 20.24 11.12
C GLN A 245 0.52 18.97 11.91
N ASP A 246 -0.75 18.76 12.28
CA ASP A 246 -1.19 17.59 13.04
C ASP A 246 -0.84 16.28 12.30
N PHE A 247 -0.98 16.26 10.96
CA PHE A 247 -0.56 15.14 10.14
C PHE A 247 0.96 14.90 10.14
N LEU A 248 1.77 15.96 10.07
CA LEU A 248 3.23 15.82 10.16
C LEU A 248 3.67 15.34 11.55
N GLU A 249 3.04 15.81 12.61
CA GLU A 249 3.28 15.33 13.98
C GLU A 249 2.90 13.85 14.12
N ALA A 250 1.79 13.41 13.52
CA ALA A 250 1.42 12.00 13.46
C ALA A 250 2.41 11.13 12.66
N LEU A 251 3.20 11.74 11.76
CA LEU A 251 4.31 11.11 11.04
C LEU A 251 5.66 11.24 11.77
N ASP A 252 5.63 11.54 13.07
CA ASP A 252 6.80 11.69 13.94
C ASP A 252 7.74 12.85 13.53
N PHE A 253 7.23 13.86 12.81
CA PHE A 253 8.00 15.11 12.64
C PHE A 253 7.94 15.92 13.94
N GLY A 254 9.11 16.17 14.52
CA GLY A 254 9.30 17.04 15.67
C GLY A 254 10.05 18.31 15.32
N ILE A 255 9.81 19.38 16.09
CA ILE A 255 10.62 20.60 16.03
C ILE A 255 11.87 20.39 16.88
N GLN A 256 13.04 20.51 16.26
CA GLN A 256 14.34 20.42 16.93
C GLN A 256 15.22 21.63 16.59
N ASP A 257 16.15 21.95 17.50
CA ASP A 257 17.19 22.96 17.23
C ASP A 257 18.30 22.34 16.39
N VAL A 258 18.41 22.76 15.12
CA VAL A 258 19.47 22.34 14.20
C VAL A 258 20.40 23.53 13.95
N GLY A 259 21.53 23.54 14.65
CA GLY A 259 22.41 24.70 14.70
C GLY A 259 21.76 25.86 15.46
N ASN A 260 21.58 27.00 14.80
CA ASN A 260 20.95 28.21 15.38
C ASN A 260 19.50 28.42 14.91
N LYS A 261 18.86 27.40 14.31
CA LYS A 261 17.50 27.48 13.77
C LYS A 261 16.65 26.32 14.27
N LYS A 262 15.36 26.60 14.45
CA LYS A 262 14.35 25.56 14.66
C LYS A 262 13.97 24.95 13.31
N SER A 263 14.00 23.63 13.24
CA SER A 263 13.67 22.89 12.03
C SER A 263 12.78 21.70 12.36
N LEU A 264 11.96 21.30 11.39
CA LEU A 264 11.28 20.02 11.41
C LEU A 264 12.26 18.92 11.05
N VAL A 265 12.26 17.88 11.88
CA VAL A 265 13.10 16.70 11.75
C VAL A 265 12.24 15.49 12.05
N THR A 266 12.48 14.40 11.33
CA THR A 266 11.88 13.09 11.62
C THR A 266 13.00 12.07 11.75
N GLU A 267 12.78 11.06 12.60
CA GLU A 267 13.67 9.90 12.74
C GLU A 267 13.19 8.70 11.90
N ASP A 268 12.12 8.86 11.12
CA ASP A 268 11.55 7.81 10.27
C ASP A 268 12.57 7.30 9.23
N ASP A 269 12.53 6.00 8.95
CA ASP A 269 13.46 5.33 8.02
C ASP A 269 13.21 5.64 6.54
N GLY A 270 12.23 6.50 6.26
CA GLY A 270 11.87 7.03 4.95
C GLY A 270 10.80 6.21 4.25
N LYS A 271 10.57 4.94 4.60
CA LYS A 271 9.57 4.10 3.93
C LYS A 271 8.16 4.63 4.16
N ARG A 272 7.85 4.99 5.40
CA ARG A 272 6.55 5.59 5.73
C ARG A 272 6.40 6.95 5.07
N LEU A 273 7.48 7.73 4.98
CA LEU A 273 7.47 9.02 4.29
C LEU A 273 7.18 8.87 2.80
N TYR A 274 7.71 7.85 2.12
CA TYR A 274 7.36 7.53 0.73
C TYR A 274 5.87 7.19 0.59
N ALA A 275 5.34 6.36 1.48
CA ALA A 275 3.92 6.01 1.47
C ALA A 275 3.02 7.23 1.72
N ALA A 276 3.38 8.08 2.69
CA ALA A 276 2.70 9.35 2.95
C ALA A 276 2.77 10.28 1.73
N GLN A 277 3.92 10.37 1.07
CA GLN A 277 4.11 11.19 -0.11
C GLN A 277 3.21 10.72 -1.25
N GLN A 278 3.13 9.41 -1.47
CA GLN A 278 2.25 8.77 -2.45
C GLN A 278 0.77 9.03 -2.13
N ALA A 279 0.37 8.93 -0.87
CA ALA A 279 -1.00 9.20 -0.43
C ALA A 279 -1.40 10.67 -0.66
N VAL A 280 -0.58 11.62 -0.19
CA VAL A 280 -0.83 13.06 -0.36
C VAL A 280 -0.83 13.44 -1.85
N TYR A 281 0.10 12.91 -2.63
CA TYR A 281 0.19 13.19 -4.06
C TYR A 281 -0.98 12.59 -4.84
N GLY A 282 -1.43 11.38 -4.50
CA GLY A 282 -2.62 10.78 -5.13
C GLY A 282 -3.91 11.54 -4.82
N LEU A 283 -4.05 12.08 -3.60
CA LEU A 283 -5.24 12.84 -3.20
C LEU A 283 -5.29 14.25 -3.82
N TRP A 284 -4.15 14.95 -3.89
CA TRP A 284 -4.11 16.39 -4.19
C TRP A 284 -2.98 16.85 -5.13
N GLY A 285 -2.15 15.97 -5.68
CA GLY A 285 -0.95 16.34 -6.46
C GLY A 285 -1.19 17.10 -7.77
N GLY A 286 -2.44 17.26 -8.21
CA GLY A 286 -2.83 18.00 -9.42
C GLY A 286 -3.90 19.07 -9.18
N LEU A 287 -4.19 19.39 -7.92
CA LEU A 287 -5.17 20.39 -7.46
C LEU A 287 -4.49 21.69 -7.03
#